data_AF-G0N2R7-F1
#
_entry.id   AF-G0N2R7-F1
#
_cell.length_a   1.000
_cell.length_b   1.000
_cell.length_c   1.000
_cell.angle_alpha   90.00
_cell.angle_beta   90.00
_cell.angle_gamma   90.00
#
_symmetry.space_group_name_H-M   'P 1'
#
loop_
_entity.id
_entity.type
_entity.pdbx_description
1 polymer ?
#
loop_
_entity_poly.entity_id
_entity_poly.type
_entity_poly.pdbx_seq_one_letter_code
_entity_poly.pdbx_strand_id
1 'polypeptide(L)' 'MPGPEFNKIFYKYEVGEKVLTNFDGVKHIGYITAANSYTGNYSIRRDLWGEEVKNFIPVGNIDDVILKWPVGWP' A
#
# COMPACT_ATOMS: atom_id res chain seq x y z
N MET A 1 2.01 20.86 -28.54
CA MET A 1 2.98 20.36 -27.53
C MET A 1 2.28 19.24 -26.78
N PRO A 2 2.78 17.99 -26.77
CA PRO A 2 2.25 16.99 -25.86
C PRO A 2 2.53 17.50 -24.44
N GLY A 3 1.50 17.59 -23.60
CA GLY A 3 1.63 18.00 -22.20
C GLY A 3 2.53 17.03 -21.43
N PRO A 4 3.02 17.40 -20.23
CA PRO A 4 3.81 16.50 -19.42
C PRO A 4 3.01 15.22 -19.23
N GLU A 5 3.46 14.14 -19.86
CA GLU A 5 2.97 12.80 -19.60
C GLU A 5 3.30 12.55 -18.13
N PHE A 6 2.32 12.79 -17.26
CA PHE A 6 2.40 12.32 -15.89
C PHE A 6 2.59 10.82 -16.04
N ASN A 7 3.83 10.36 -15.82
CA ASN A 7 4.14 8.95 -15.61
C ASN A 7 3.28 8.52 -14.43
N LYS A 8 2.04 8.13 -14.74
CA LYS A 8 1.07 7.67 -13.78
C LYS A 8 1.64 6.35 -13.32
N ILE A 9 2.34 6.37 -12.19
CA ILE A 9 2.85 5.16 -11.57
C ILE A 9 1.61 4.31 -11.35
N PHE A 10 1.49 3.22 -12.13
CA PHE A 10 0.40 2.28 -11.96
C PHE A 10 0.52 1.72 -10.55
N TYR A 11 -0.47 1.98 -9.71
CA TYR A 11 -0.50 1.43 -8.38
C TYR A 11 -0.62 -0.09 -8.49
N LYS A 12 0.35 -0.82 -7.94
CA LYS A 12 0.32 -2.28 -7.86
C LYS A 12 -0.76 -2.76 -6.90
N TYR A 13 -1.10 -1.92 -5.92
CA TYR A 13 -2.02 -2.24 -4.83
C TYR A 13 -3.02 -1.11 -4.61
N GLU A 14 -4.21 -1.44 -4.12
CA GLU A 14 -5.31 -0.50 -3.90
C GLU A 14 -5.50 -0.15 -2.42
N VAL A 15 -6.05 1.04 -2.16
CA VAL A 15 -6.44 1.45 -0.80
C VAL A 15 -7.55 0.50 -0.31
N GLY A 16 -7.38 -0.02 0.90
CA GLY A 16 -8.25 -1.04 1.50
C GLY A 16 -7.70 -2.46 1.39
N GLU A 17 -6.71 -2.72 0.52
CA GLU A 17 -6.11 -4.05 0.43
C GLU A 17 -5.35 -4.41 1.71
N LYS A 18 -5.52 -5.66 2.13
CA LYS A 18 -4.75 -6.26 3.22
C LYS A 18 -3.49 -6.86 2.66
N VAL A 19 -2.36 -6.40 3.14
CA VAL A 19 -1.03 -6.75 2.61
C VAL A 19 -0.14 -7.34 3.69
N LEU A 20 0.77 -8.21 3.26
CA LEU A 20 1.89 -8.70 4.05
C LEU A 20 3.10 -7.79 3.76
N THR A 21 3.70 -7.28 4.82
CA THR A 21 4.82 -6.35 4.75
C THR A 21 5.98 -6.88 5.57
N ASN A 22 7.20 -6.58 5.14
CA ASN A 22 8.40 -6.90 5.90
C ASN A 22 8.97 -5.61 6.49
N PHE A 23 8.97 -5.51 7.81
CA PHE A 23 9.60 -4.41 8.55
C PHE A 23 10.65 -4.99 9.47
N ASP A 24 11.89 -4.53 9.36
CA ASP A 24 13.00 -4.95 10.22
C ASP A 24 13.19 -6.47 10.32
N GLY A 25 12.88 -7.20 9.24
CA GLY A 25 12.97 -8.67 9.18
C GLY A 25 11.75 -9.40 9.77
N VAL A 26 10.75 -8.67 10.27
CA VAL A 26 9.51 -9.22 10.81
C VAL A 26 8.38 -9.00 9.82
N LYS A 27 7.62 -10.07 9.56
CA LYS A 27 6.45 -10.01 8.68
C LYS A 27 5.23 -9.51 9.46
N HIS A 28 4.61 -8.47 8.94
CA HIS A 28 3.43 -7.83 9.52
C HIS A 28 2.29 -7.78 8.52
N ILE A 29 1.09 -8.03 9.03
CA ILE A 29 -0.15 -7.83 8.28
C ILE A 29 -0.58 -6.37 8.48
N GLY A 30 -0.92 -5.69 7.39
CA GLY A 30 -1.45 -4.33 7.42
C GLY A 30 -2.49 -4.09 6.34
N TYR A 31 -3.06 -2.89 6.35
CA TYR A 31 -4.02 -2.41 5.35
C TYR A 31 -3.46 -1.17 4.68
N ILE A 32 -3.57 -1.09 3.36
CA ILE A 32 -3.20 0.13 2.63
C ILE A 32 -4.25 1.19 2.91
N THR A 33 -3.85 2.33 3.46
CA THR A 33 -4.75 3.45 3.79
C THR A 33 -4.61 4.62 2.83
N ALA A 34 -3.49 4.73 2.13
CA ALA A 34 -3.28 5.73 1.09
C ALA A 34 -2.19 5.27 0.12
N ALA A 35 -2.21 5.79 -1.10
CA ALA A 35 -1.17 5.59 -2.09
C ALA A 35 -0.71 6.95 -2.63
N ASN A 36 0.59 7.13 -2.83
CA ASN A 36 1.17 8.34 -3.40
C ASN A 36 1.56 8.11 -4.87
N SER A 37 0.85 8.75 -5.80
CA SER A 37 1.04 8.62 -7.26
C SER A 37 2.39 9.12 -7.76
N TYR A 38 3.04 10.00 -7.01
CA TYR A 38 4.29 10.63 -7.42
C TYR A 38 5.51 9.81 -7.03
N THR A 39 5.43 9.05 -5.92
CA THR A 39 6.54 8.26 -5.40
C THR A 39 6.33 6.75 -5.50
N GLY A 40 5.09 6.29 -5.71
CA GLY A 40 4.75 4.87 -5.65
C GLY A 40 4.78 4.30 -4.22
N ASN A 41 4.82 5.17 -3.20
CA ASN A 41 4.78 4.75 -1.80
C ASN A 41 3.35 4.54 -1.32
N TYR A 42 3.17 3.59 -0.42
CA TYR A 42 1.89 3.25 0.19
C TYR A 42 1.93 3.56 1.68
N SER A 43 0.90 4.22 2.19
CA SER A 43 0.64 4.32 3.61
C SER A 43 -0.03 3.04 4.08
N ILE A 44 0.56 2.40 5.08
CA ILE A 44 0.05 1.14 5.62
C ILE A 44 -0.26 1.33 7.09
N ARG A 45 -1.49 0.95 7.45
CA ARG A 45 -1.95 0.80 8.82
C ARG A 45 -1.70 -0.63 9.26
N ARG A 46 -0.86 -0.80 10.28
CA ARG A 46 -0.67 -2.08 10.95
C ARG A 46 -1.55 -2.14 12.20
N ASP A 47 -2.09 -3.32 12.48
CA ASP A 47 -2.73 -3.61 13.77
C ASP A 47 -1.72 -4.40 14.61
N LEU A 48 -0.97 -3.69 15.44
CA LEU A 48 -0.02 -4.29 16.37
C LEU A 48 -0.67 -4.28 17.75
N TRP A 49 -1.56 -5.25 17.99
CA TRP A 49 -2.17 -5.45 19.31
C TRP A 49 -2.89 -4.20 19.85
N GLY A 50 -3.57 -3.46 18.95
CA GLY A 50 -4.29 -2.22 19.32
C GLY A 50 -3.49 -0.93 19.13
N GLU A 51 -2.19 -0.99 18.80
CA GLU A 51 -1.44 0.20 18.38
C GLU A 51 -1.52 0.42 16.87
N GLU A 52 -2.06 1.57 16.49
CA GLU A 52 -2.15 2.01 15.10
C GLU A 52 -0.84 2.68 14.68
N VAL A 53 -0.02 1.98 13.88
CA VAL A 53 1.18 2.56 13.30
C VAL A 53 0.95 2.84 11.82
N LYS A 54 1.06 4.11 11.42
CA LYS A 54 1.00 4.57 10.02
C LYS A 54 2.40 4.77 9.48
N ASN A 55 2.83 3.89 8.58
CA ASN A 55 4.12 4.04 7.89
C ASN A 55 3.89 4.18 6.38
N PHE A 56 4.60 5.13 5.76
CA PHE A 56 4.74 5.14 4.31
C PHE A 56 5.90 4.22 3.93
N ILE A 57 5.62 3.17 3.16
CA ILE A 57 6.66 2.29 2.63
C ILE A 57 6.64 2.25 1.10
N PRO A 58 7.80 2.07 0.47
CA PRO A 58 7.87 1.80 -0.95
C PRO A 58 7.23 0.45 -1.27
N VAL A 59 6.73 0.31 -2.50
CA VAL A 59 6.09 -0.92 -3.00
C VAL A 59 6.96 -2.19 -2.82
N GLY A 60 8.29 -2.04 -2.85
CA GLY A 60 9.25 -3.16 -2.71
C GLY A 60 9.26 -3.81 -1.33
N ASN A 61 8.71 -3.15 -0.31
CA ASN A 61 8.61 -3.68 1.05
C ASN A 61 7.27 -4.38 1.34
N ILE A 62 6.42 -4.49 0.32
CA ILE A 62 5.17 -5.26 0.35
C ILE A 62 5.46 -6.61 -0.30
N ASP A 63 5.50 -7.65 0.53
CA ASP A 63 5.81 -9.03 0.11
C ASP A 63 4.67 -9.59 -0.75
N ASP A 64 3.42 -9.45 -0.28
CA ASP A 64 2.25 -10.03 -0.95
C ASP A 64 0.93 -9.37 -0.54
N VAL A 65 -0.13 -9.59 -1.32
CA VAL A 65 -1.51 -9.20 -0.98
C VAL A 65 -2.24 -10.41 -0.39
N ILE A 66 -2.63 -10.29 0.88
CA ILE A 66 -3.33 -11.36 1.60
C ILE A 66 -4.82 -11.32 1.30
N LEU A 67 -5.40 -10.12 1.19
CA LEU A 67 -6.79 -9.93 0.82
C LEU A 67 -6.89 -8.71 -0.08
N LYS A 68 -7.29 -8.94 -1.32
CA LYS A 68 -7.74 -7.86 -2.19
C LYS A 68 -9.04 -7.32 -1.67
N TRP A 69 -9.18 -6.00 -1.60
CA TRP A 69 -10.48 -5.40 -1.37
C TRP A 69 -11.41 -5.89 -2.51
N PRO A 70 -12.68 -6.26 -2.23
CA PRO A 70 -13.57 -6.68 -3.30
C PRO A 70 -13.69 -5.54 -4.30
N VAL A 71 -13.20 -5.79 -5.52
CA VAL A 71 -13.35 -4.88 -6.65
C VAL A 71 -14.84 -4.89 -7.00
N GLY A 72 -15.56 -3.88 -6.54
CA GLY A 72 -16.99 -3.72 -6.76
C GLY A 72 -17.81 -3.94 -5.51
N TRP A 73 -18.05 -2.85 -4.78
CA TRP A 73 -19.38 -2.58 -4.23
C TRP A 73 -19.92 -1.31 -4.91
N PRO A 74 -21.21 -1.28 -5.28
CA PRO A 74 -21.81 -0.33 -6.22
C PRO A 74 -21.76 1.13 -5.78
#